data_AF-A0A409XE11-F1
#
_entry.id   AF-A0A409XE11-F1
#
_cell.length_a   1.000
_cell.length_b   1.000
_cell.length_c   1.000
_cell.angle_alpha   90.00
_cell.angle_beta   90.00
_cell.angle_gamma   90.00
#
_symmetry.space_group_name_H-M   'P 1'
#
loop_
_entity.id
_entity.type
_entity.pdbx_description
1 polymer ?
#
loop_
_entity_poly.entity_id
_entity_poly.type
_entity_poly.pdbx_seq_one_letter_code
_entity_poly.pdbx_strand_id
1 'polypeptide(L)'
;MLPHLIDAFLKFQWQGAPARDAGDWDRDGWTMEVISLEGHFKLLFRDISTDTLTGRGARSFFQTSAVSSAVTLVEFGIISTSPKQPKLGFSIETLRFYRQLRCVSPRFSLDAFAKALNHYHAVPHRPYLADQLSNTYDCYLKIIRAVDRIVANELGRNQTWERQNVCPLPYLADQLSNTYDCYLEIIRAVDRIVANELGRNQTWERQNVCPPCLYEVENETKLKFRLLAAMDGNNSLKLIDSAFRAGSVHTDTRSSTSGRWILPDEVDIFKDEVK
;
A
#
# COMPACT_ATOMS: atom_id res chain seq x y z
N MET A 1 -3.74 -23.49 -11.31
CA MET A 1 -4.40 -22.19 -11.62
C MET A 1 -3.39 -21.08 -11.85
N LEU A 2 -2.50 -20.74 -10.91
CA LEU A 2 -1.50 -19.65 -11.09
C LEU A 2 -0.60 -19.80 -12.33
N PRO A 3 -0.05 -20.99 -12.68
CA PRO A 3 0.74 -21.15 -13.92
C PRO A 3 -0.03 -20.73 -15.18
N HIS A 4 -1.27 -21.20 -15.33
CA HIS A 4 -2.11 -20.82 -16.48
C HIS A 4 -2.44 -19.32 -16.52
N LEU A 5 -2.54 -18.65 -15.36
CA LEU A 5 -2.72 -17.20 -15.32
C LEU A 5 -1.45 -16.45 -15.75
N ILE A 6 -0.27 -17.01 -15.46
CA ILE A 6 1.02 -16.46 -15.91
C ILE A 6 1.14 -16.60 -17.43
N ASP A 7 0.85 -17.78 -17.97
CA ASP A 7 0.89 -18.04 -19.41
C ASP A 7 -0.07 -17.11 -20.17
N ALA A 8 -1.31 -16.99 -19.68
CA ALA A 8 -2.30 -16.07 -20.22
C ALA A 8 -1.84 -14.61 -20.15
N PHE A 9 -1.22 -14.21 -19.03
CA PHE A 9 -0.69 -12.86 -18.86
C PHE A 9 0.44 -12.57 -19.85
N LEU A 10 1.39 -13.49 -20.02
CA LEU A 10 2.48 -13.34 -20.98
C LEU A 10 1.99 -13.32 -22.43
N LYS A 11 1.01 -14.17 -22.76
CA LYS A 11 0.35 -14.16 -24.07
C LYS A 11 -0.34 -12.83 -24.34
N PHE A 12 -1.07 -12.29 -23.36
CA PHE A 12 -1.66 -10.95 -23.45
C PHE A 12 -0.59 -9.86 -23.63
N GLN A 13 0.54 -9.92 -22.91
CA GLN A 13 1.63 -8.95 -23.08
C GLN A 13 2.24 -8.99 -24.49
N TRP A 14 2.30 -10.17 -25.11
CA TRP A 14 2.90 -10.34 -26.44
C TRP A 14 1.93 -10.01 -27.58
N GLN A 15 0.70 -10.52 -27.52
CA GLN A 15 -0.27 -10.47 -28.62
C GLN A 15 -1.39 -9.44 -28.43
N GLY A 16 -1.58 -8.93 -27.21
CA GLY A 16 -2.78 -8.18 -26.83
C GLY A 16 -3.99 -9.08 -26.63
N ALA A 17 -5.17 -8.46 -26.52
CA ALA A 17 -6.43 -9.19 -26.36
C ALA A 17 -6.79 -9.94 -27.67
N PRO A 18 -7.31 -11.19 -27.60
CA PRO A 18 -7.75 -11.93 -28.77
C PRO A 18 -8.80 -11.17 -29.59
N ALA A 19 -8.65 -11.17 -30.91
CA ALA A 19 -9.69 -10.69 -31.82
C ALA A 19 -10.87 -11.67 -31.83
N ARG A 20 -12.08 -11.16 -32.08
CA ARG A 20 -13.28 -11.99 -32.20
C ARG A 20 -13.43 -12.43 -33.66
N ASP A 21 -13.27 -13.72 -33.92
CA ASP A 21 -13.46 -14.27 -35.27
C ASP A 21 -14.94 -14.60 -35.53
N ALA A 22 -15.34 -14.67 -36.80
CA ALA A 22 -16.73 -14.94 -37.20
C ALA A 22 -17.28 -16.29 -36.73
N GLY A 23 -16.44 -17.24 -36.31
CA GLY A 23 -16.83 -18.53 -35.72
C GLY A 23 -17.02 -18.49 -34.20
N ASP A 24 -16.67 -17.39 -33.52
CA ASP A 24 -16.75 -17.28 -32.05
C ASP A 24 -18.13 -16.84 -31.56
N TRP A 25 -19.05 -16.49 -32.46
CA TRP A 25 -20.45 -16.19 -32.12
C TRP A 25 -21.23 -17.42 -31.63
N ASP A 26 -20.75 -18.63 -31.94
CA ASP A 26 -21.36 -19.91 -31.53
C ASP A 26 -20.81 -20.46 -30.20
N ARG A 27 -19.79 -19.83 -29.59
CA ARG A 27 -19.26 -20.26 -28.28
C ARG A 27 -20.09 -19.70 -27.13
N ASP A 28 -20.20 -20.45 -26.04
CA ASP A 28 -20.80 -20.00 -24.77
C ASP A 28 -20.13 -18.70 -24.30
N GLY A 29 -20.77 -17.58 -24.59
CA GLY A 29 -20.34 -16.25 -24.19
C GLY A 29 -20.94 -15.86 -22.84
N TRP A 30 -20.20 -15.09 -22.05
CA TRP A 30 -20.73 -14.46 -20.85
C TRP A 30 -20.40 -12.98 -20.80
N THR A 31 -21.23 -12.22 -20.10
CA THR A 31 -21.05 -10.78 -19.91
C THR A 31 -20.64 -10.47 -18.47
N MET A 32 -19.72 -9.53 -18.29
CA MET A 32 -19.39 -9.02 -16.96
C MET A 32 -19.05 -7.53 -17.00
N GLU A 33 -19.17 -6.86 -15.85
CA GLU A 33 -18.76 -5.46 -15.71
C GLU A 33 -17.23 -5.38 -15.70
N VAL A 34 -16.66 -4.47 -16.49
CA VAL A 34 -15.23 -4.20 -16.54
C VAL A 34 -15.01 -2.73 -16.23
N ILE A 35 -14.08 -2.46 -15.32
CA ILE A 35 -13.62 -1.11 -14.97
C ILE A 35 -12.22 -0.90 -15.53
N SER A 36 -12.06 0.14 -16.33
CA SER A 36 -10.80 0.49 -16.98
C SER A 36 -10.60 2.00 -17.02
N LEU A 37 -9.36 2.44 -16.80
CA LEU A 37 -8.94 3.82 -17.12
C LEU A 37 -8.84 4.05 -18.64
N GLU A 38 -8.80 3.00 -19.45
CA GLU A 38 -8.84 3.09 -20.90
C GLU A 38 -10.25 3.48 -21.35
N GLY A 39 -10.41 4.74 -21.76
CA GLY A 39 -11.69 5.30 -22.21
C GLY A 39 -11.67 6.81 -22.44
N HIS A 40 -10.97 7.61 -21.62
CA HIS A 40 -10.86 9.07 -21.89
C HIS A 40 -9.67 9.51 -22.75
N PHE A 41 -8.58 8.73 -22.87
CA PHE A 41 -7.44 9.18 -23.68
C PHE A 41 -7.77 9.30 -25.18
N LYS A 42 -8.80 8.57 -25.65
CA LYS A 42 -9.40 8.74 -26.99
C LYS A 42 -10.25 10.02 -27.13
N LEU A 43 -10.68 10.65 -26.04
CA LEU A 43 -11.48 11.89 -26.12
C LEU A 43 -10.64 13.14 -26.40
N LEU A 44 -9.31 13.07 -26.30
CA LEU A 44 -8.42 14.13 -26.78
C LEU A 44 -8.20 14.07 -28.31
N PHE A 45 -8.49 12.93 -28.94
CA PHE A 45 -8.44 12.74 -30.40
C PHE A 45 -9.76 12.14 -30.88
N ARG A 46 -10.71 13.03 -31.17
CA ARG A 46 -12.06 12.76 -31.67
C ARG A 46 -12.07 11.74 -32.82
N ASP A 47 -12.77 10.63 -32.63
CA ASP A 47 -13.39 9.90 -33.74
C ASP A 47 -14.85 9.55 -33.37
N ILE A 48 -15.75 10.12 -34.18
CA ILE A 48 -17.20 9.96 -34.11
C ILE A 48 -17.52 8.68 -34.89
N SER A 49 -17.77 7.54 -34.23
CA SER A 49 -18.55 6.44 -34.85
C SER A 49 -18.94 5.26 -33.96
N THR A 50 -18.50 5.14 -32.70
CA THR A 50 -19.01 4.06 -31.83
C THR A 50 -19.44 4.58 -30.47
N ASP A 51 -20.76 4.60 -30.30
CA ASP A 51 -21.48 4.94 -29.08
C ASP A 51 -21.18 3.88 -28.00
N THR A 52 -20.99 4.31 -26.75
CA THR A 52 -20.52 3.55 -25.55
C THR A 52 -19.01 3.31 -25.33
N LEU A 53 -18.21 4.37 -25.41
CA LEU A 53 -16.79 4.40 -24.96
C LEU A 53 -16.62 4.83 -23.49
N THR A 54 -17.41 4.32 -22.56
CA THR A 54 -17.13 4.51 -21.13
C THR A 54 -16.12 3.44 -20.68
N GLY A 55 -15.00 3.85 -20.08
CA GLY A 55 -13.97 2.93 -19.55
C GLY A 55 -14.53 1.92 -18.53
N ARG A 56 -15.75 2.16 -18.04
CA ARG A 56 -16.57 1.24 -17.26
C ARG A 56 -17.79 0.79 -18.06
N GLY A 57 -18.03 -0.52 -18.16
CA GLY A 57 -19.19 -1.07 -18.88
C GLY A 57 -19.26 -2.60 -18.89
N ALA A 58 -20.41 -3.14 -19.31
CA ALA A 58 -20.58 -4.57 -19.52
C ALA A 58 -19.86 -5.00 -20.80
N ARG A 59 -18.96 -5.98 -20.70
CA ARG A 59 -18.23 -6.55 -21.84
C ARG A 59 -18.56 -8.02 -21.99
N SER A 60 -18.66 -8.47 -23.24
CA SER A 60 -18.89 -9.87 -23.59
C SER A 60 -17.57 -10.57 -23.83
N PHE A 61 -17.43 -11.77 -23.28
CA PHE A 61 -16.27 -12.63 -23.44
C PHE A 61 -16.72 -13.98 -23.99
N PHE A 62 -15.85 -14.61 -24.77
CA PHE A 62 -16.01 -15.98 -25.23
C PHE A 62 -14.92 -16.84 -24.60
N GLN A 63 -15.22 -18.11 -24.34
CA GLN A 63 -14.26 -19.00 -23.68
C GLN A 63 -13.11 -19.37 -24.64
N THR A 64 -11.90 -18.90 -24.30
CA THR A 64 -10.66 -19.24 -25.02
C THR A 64 -9.91 -20.39 -24.36
N SER A 65 -10.05 -20.54 -23.03
CA SER A 65 -9.41 -21.60 -22.26
C SER A 65 -10.41 -22.55 -21.60
N ALA A 66 -10.20 -23.86 -21.74
CA ALA A 66 -10.98 -24.90 -21.06
C ALA A 66 -10.71 -24.96 -19.54
N VAL A 67 -9.68 -24.27 -19.04
CA VAL A 67 -9.23 -24.38 -17.64
C VAL A 67 -10.11 -23.59 -16.68
N SER A 68 -10.36 -22.31 -16.99
CA SER A 68 -11.16 -21.42 -16.14
C SER A 68 -11.50 -20.12 -16.88
N SER A 69 -12.66 -19.54 -16.56
CA SER A 69 -13.03 -18.19 -17.00
C SER A 69 -12.02 -17.13 -16.57
N ALA A 70 -11.36 -17.30 -15.42
CA ALA A 70 -10.31 -16.38 -14.97
C ALA A 70 -9.10 -16.35 -15.90
N VAL A 71 -8.71 -17.49 -16.47
CA VAL A 71 -7.59 -17.57 -17.43
C VAL A 71 -7.96 -16.84 -18.71
N THR A 72 -9.17 -17.11 -19.21
CA THR A 72 -9.70 -16.43 -20.40
C THR A 72 -9.71 -14.91 -20.20
N LEU A 73 -10.19 -14.42 -19.05
CA LEU A 73 -10.20 -12.97 -18.76
C LEU A 73 -8.81 -12.35 -18.77
N VAL A 74 -7.80 -13.04 -18.24
CA VAL A 74 -6.42 -12.55 -18.27
C VAL A 74 -5.88 -12.47 -19.71
N GLU A 75 -6.23 -13.41 -20.58
CA GLU A 75 -5.90 -13.32 -22.02
C GLU A 75 -6.53 -12.08 -22.67
N PHE A 76 -7.72 -11.65 -22.22
CA PHE A 76 -8.35 -10.39 -22.64
C PHE A 76 -7.84 -9.14 -21.90
N GLY A 77 -6.81 -9.27 -21.07
CA GLY A 77 -6.23 -8.14 -20.34
C GLY A 77 -6.98 -7.73 -19.08
N ILE A 78 -7.84 -8.61 -18.53
CA ILE A 78 -8.71 -8.32 -17.39
C ILE A 78 -8.43 -9.30 -16.27
N ILE A 79 -8.38 -8.80 -15.04
CA ILE A 79 -8.34 -9.64 -13.84
C ILE A 79 -9.67 -9.47 -13.13
N SER A 80 -10.36 -10.59 -12.88
CA SER A 80 -11.64 -10.58 -12.17
C SER A 80 -11.44 -10.45 -10.66
N THR A 81 -12.46 -9.91 -10.00
CA THR A 81 -12.50 -9.83 -8.54
C THR A 81 -12.73 -11.19 -7.87
N SER A 82 -13.31 -12.14 -8.63
CA SER A 82 -13.60 -13.51 -8.19
C SER A 82 -13.28 -14.49 -9.33
N PRO A 83 -12.54 -15.58 -9.06
CA PRO A 83 -12.14 -16.54 -10.07
C PRO A 83 -13.26 -17.53 -10.46
N LYS A 84 -14.25 -17.75 -9.59
CA LYS A 84 -15.32 -18.74 -9.83
C LYS A 84 -16.54 -18.14 -10.53
N GLN A 85 -16.88 -16.90 -10.20
CA GLN A 85 -18.04 -16.19 -10.74
C GLN A 85 -17.66 -14.73 -11.01
N PRO A 86 -17.01 -14.45 -12.15
CA PRO A 86 -16.53 -13.12 -12.46
C PRO A 86 -17.69 -12.21 -12.86
N LYS A 87 -18.23 -11.43 -11.91
CA LYS A 87 -19.23 -10.38 -12.17
C LYS A 87 -18.60 -9.02 -12.46
N LEU A 88 -17.41 -8.78 -11.90
CA LEU A 88 -16.64 -7.55 -12.01
C LEU A 88 -15.16 -7.88 -12.24
N GLY A 89 -14.49 -7.06 -13.03
CA GLY A 89 -13.05 -7.14 -13.24
C GLY A 89 -12.45 -5.78 -13.56
N PHE A 90 -11.13 -5.71 -13.41
CA PHE A 90 -10.35 -4.51 -13.73
C PHE A 90 -9.37 -4.82 -14.85
N SER A 91 -9.12 -3.84 -15.72
CA SER A 91 -8.08 -3.98 -16.72
C SER A 91 -6.70 -4.04 -16.06
N ILE A 92 -5.79 -4.84 -16.63
CA ILE A 92 -4.40 -4.93 -16.20
C ILE A 92 -3.73 -3.55 -16.23
N GLU A 93 -4.07 -2.70 -17.20
CA GLU A 93 -3.54 -1.33 -17.28
C GLU A 93 -3.96 -0.47 -16.09
N THR A 94 -5.21 -0.60 -15.62
CA THR A 94 -5.67 0.13 -14.42
C THR A 94 -4.89 -0.30 -13.18
N LEU A 95 -4.63 -1.59 -13.05
CA LEU A 95 -3.86 -2.15 -11.92
C LEU A 95 -2.38 -1.76 -12.01
N ARG A 96 -1.81 -1.75 -13.22
CA ARG A 96 -0.46 -1.26 -13.50
C ARG A 96 -0.32 0.22 -13.16
N PHE A 97 -1.27 1.05 -13.58
CA PHE A 97 -1.30 2.47 -13.26
C PHE A 97 -1.35 2.71 -11.74
N TYR A 98 -2.22 2.00 -11.04
CA TYR A 98 -2.29 2.08 -9.58
C TYR A 98 -0.97 1.65 -8.91
N ARG A 99 -0.32 0.59 -9.41
CA ARG A 99 1.00 0.17 -8.91
C ARG A 99 2.03 1.30 -9.05
N GLN A 100 2.06 2.00 -10.19
CA GLN A 100 2.98 3.13 -10.39
C GLN A 100 2.67 4.31 -9.46
N LEU A 101 1.38 4.65 -9.28
CA LEU A 101 0.98 5.67 -8.31
C LEU A 101 1.44 5.34 -6.90
N ARG A 102 1.33 4.07 -6.48
CA ARG A 102 1.71 3.62 -5.14
C ARG A 102 3.22 3.61 -4.92
N CYS A 103 4.02 3.47 -5.99
CA CYS A 103 5.48 3.63 -5.91
C CYS A 103 5.89 5.07 -5.57
N VAL A 104 5.15 6.07 -6.06
CA VAL A 104 5.44 7.50 -5.83
C VAL A 104 4.77 8.02 -4.56
N SER A 105 3.54 7.56 -4.27
CA SER A 105 2.77 7.96 -3.09
C SER A 105 2.23 6.73 -2.36
N PRO A 106 2.99 6.15 -1.42
CA PRO A 106 2.54 4.99 -0.63
C PRO A 106 1.28 5.26 0.20
N ARG A 107 0.98 6.53 0.50
CA ARG A 107 -0.22 6.96 1.24
C ARG A 107 -1.50 6.94 0.39
N PHE A 108 -1.38 6.82 -0.93
CA PHE A 108 -2.53 6.73 -1.82
C PHE A 108 -3.17 5.34 -1.73
N SER A 109 -4.27 5.25 -0.98
CA SER A 109 -4.90 3.98 -0.62
C SER A 109 -5.75 3.38 -1.76
N LEU A 110 -6.04 2.09 -1.66
CA LEU A 110 -6.99 1.40 -2.55
C LEU A 110 -8.39 2.03 -2.48
N ASP A 111 -8.82 2.47 -1.30
CA ASP A 111 -10.09 3.17 -1.12
C ASP A 111 -10.10 4.53 -1.83
N ALA A 112 -9.01 5.31 -1.71
CA ALA A 112 -8.86 6.58 -2.41
C ALA A 112 -8.88 6.36 -3.94
N PHE A 113 -8.20 5.31 -4.42
CA PHE A 113 -8.21 4.98 -5.85
C PHE A 113 -9.59 4.48 -6.32
N ALA A 114 -10.30 3.67 -5.53
CA ALA A 114 -11.66 3.23 -5.86
C ALA A 114 -12.65 4.41 -5.91
N LYS A 115 -12.52 5.38 -5.00
CA LYS A 115 -13.27 6.65 -5.05
C LYS A 115 -12.93 7.46 -6.30
N ALA A 116 -11.64 7.54 -6.64
CA ALA A 116 -11.19 8.20 -7.87
C ALA A 116 -11.78 7.53 -9.12
N LEU A 117 -11.80 6.20 -9.18
CA LEU A 117 -12.44 5.45 -10.29
C LEU A 117 -13.94 5.70 -10.37
N ASN A 118 -14.66 5.70 -9.24
CA ASN A 118 -16.09 6.04 -9.23
C ASN A 118 -16.33 7.45 -9.75
N HIS A 119 -15.56 8.44 -9.29
CA HIS A 119 -15.64 9.81 -9.76
C HIS A 119 -15.29 9.93 -11.26
N TYR A 120 -14.21 9.27 -11.69
CA TYR A 120 -13.76 9.25 -13.07
C TYR A 120 -14.80 8.67 -14.03
N HIS A 121 -15.59 7.69 -13.58
CA HIS A 121 -16.68 7.10 -14.36
C HIS A 121 -18.05 7.76 -14.14
N ALA A 122 -18.12 8.88 -13.40
CA ALA A 122 -19.37 9.55 -13.03
C ALA A 122 -20.40 8.61 -12.37
N VAL A 123 -19.92 7.65 -11.56
CA VAL A 123 -20.76 6.70 -10.81
C VAL A 123 -20.79 7.09 -9.33
N PRO A 124 -21.95 6.99 -8.64
CA PRO A 124 -22.02 7.18 -7.20
C PRO A 124 -21.02 6.29 -6.45
N HIS A 125 -20.56 6.75 -5.29
CA HIS A 125 -19.63 5.99 -4.47
C HIS A 125 -20.20 4.60 -4.15
N ARG A 126 -19.45 3.56 -4.51
CA ARG A 126 -19.77 2.16 -4.18
C ARG A 126 -18.82 1.66 -3.09
N PRO A 127 -19.31 1.33 -1.88
CA PRO A 127 -18.44 1.04 -0.73
C PRO A 127 -17.63 -0.25 -0.92
N TYR A 128 -18.18 -1.24 -1.61
CA TYR A 128 -17.53 -2.54 -1.87
C TYR A 128 -16.47 -2.51 -2.99
N LEU A 129 -16.32 -1.40 -3.71
CA LEU A 129 -15.39 -1.33 -4.84
C LEU A 129 -13.93 -1.39 -4.37
N ALA A 130 -13.62 -0.85 -3.19
CA ALA A 130 -12.27 -0.89 -2.62
C ALA A 130 -11.83 -2.33 -2.32
N ASP A 131 -12.71 -3.14 -1.73
CA ASP A 131 -12.44 -4.56 -1.43
C ASP A 131 -12.27 -5.38 -2.72
N GLN A 132 -13.15 -5.14 -3.70
CA GLN A 132 -13.09 -5.77 -5.01
C GLN A 132 -11.78 -5.45 -5.75
N LEU A 133 -11.37 -4.19 -5.71
CA LEU A 133 -10.09 -3.75 -6.25
C LEU A 133 -8.93 -4.38 -5.50
N SER A 134 -8.98 -4.47 -4.17
CA SER A 134 -7.95 -5.12 -3.34
C SER A 134 -7.74 -6.58 -3.74
N ASN A 135 -8.83 -7.35 -3.83
CA ASN A 135 -8.79 -8.76 -4.22
C ASN A 135 -8.15 -8.94 -5.61
N THR A 136 -8.55 -8.08 -6.56
CA THR A 136 -8.01 -8.10 -7.93
C THR A 136 -6.54 -7.71 -7.96
N TYR A 137 -6.16 -6.71 -7.18
CA TYR A 137 -4.78 -6.21 -7.10
C TYR A 137 -3.83 -7.24 -6.47
N ASP A 138 -4.28 -8.00 -5.48
CA ASP A 138 -3.51 -9.12 -4.91
C ASP A 138 -3.27 -10.23 -5.95
N CYS A 139 -4.27 -10.54 -6.77
CA CYS A 139 -4.12 -11.46 -7.90
C CYS A 139 -3.10 -10.94 -8.92
N TYR A 140 -3.19 -9.66 -9.28
CA TYR A 140 -2.22 -9.00 -10.16
C TYR A 140 -0.80 -9.06 -9.60
N LEU A 141 -0.59 -8.71 -8.34
CA LEU A 141 0.73 -8.78 -7.70
C LEU A 141 1.28 -10.21 -7.64
N LYS A 142 0.43 -11.22 -7.43
CA LYS A 142 0.85 -12.63 -7.48
C LYS A 142 1.35 -13.04 -8.86
N ILE A 143 0.65 -12.62 -9.93
CA ILE A 143 1.08 -12.88 -11.31
C ILE A 143 2.42 -12.19 -11.58
N ILE A 144 2.53 -10.89 -11.29
CA ILE A 144 3.77 -10.12 -11.51
C ILE A 144 4.96 -10.72 -10.76
N ARG A 145 4.82 -11.02 -9.47
CA ARG A 145 5.90 -11.64 -8.68
C ARG A 145 6.33 -13.01 -9.22
N ALA A 146 5.38 -13.77 -9.77
CA ALA A 146 5.70 -15.06 -10.36
C ALA A 146 6.44 -14.90 -11.70
N VAL A 147 6.03 -13.93 -12.53
CA VAL A 147 6.75 -13.54 -13.75
C VAL A 147 8.17 -13.05 -13.41
N ASP A 148 8.30 -12.14 -12.45
CA ASP A 148 9.61 -11.64 -11.98
C ASP A 148 10.53 -12.79 -11.55
N ARG A 149 9.98 -13.80 -10.87
CA ARG A 149 10.73 -15.00 -10.47
C ARG A 149 11.16 -15.85 -11.67
N ILE A 150 10.29 -16.03 -12.66
CA ILE A 150 10.63 -16.75 -13.90
C ILE A 150 11.77 -16.01 -14.60
N VAL A 151 11.63 -14.70 -14.81
CA VAL A 151 12.66 -13.86 -15.44
C VAL A 151 13.97 -13.90 -14.65
N ALA A 152 13.91 -13.81 -13.32
CA ALA A 152 15.09 -13.92 -12.47
C ALA A 152 15.80 -15.28 -12.64
N ASN A 153 15.04 -16.38 -12.67
CA ASN A 153 15.59 -17.72 -12.89
C ASN A 153 16.24 -17.84 -14.29
N GLU A 154 15.58 -17.36 -15.35
CA GLU A 154 16.12 -17.37 -16.72
C GLU A 154 17.40 -16.52 -16.86
N LEU A 155 17.50 -15.43 -16.10
CA LEU A 155 18.69 -14.58 -16.03
C LEU A 155 19.78 -15.12 -15.08
N GLY A 156 19.61 -16.33 -14.52
CA GLY A 156 20.55 -16.90 -13.55
C GLY A 156 20.57 -16.19 -12.18
N ARG A 157 19.61 -15.30 -11.92
CA ARG A 157 19.41 -14.55 -10.68
C ARG A 157 18.53 -15.33 -9.70
N ASN A 158 18.94 -16.56 -9.41
CA ASN A 158 18.19 -17.45 -8.52
C ASN A 158 18.14 -16.93 -7.06
N GLN A 159 17.42 -17.63 -6.19
CA GLN A 159 17.21 -17.24 -4.79
C GLN A 159 18.51 -17.01 -4.00
N THR A 160 19.61 -17.67 -4.41
CA THR A 160 20.96 -17.43 -3.86
C THR A 160 21.60 -16.14 -4.41
N TRP A 161 21.39 -15.81 -5.69
CA TRP A 161 21.83 -14.53 -6.28
C TRP A 161 21.13 -13.34 -5.64
N GLU A 162 19.81 -13.40 -5.40
CA GLU A 162 19.07 -12.30 -4.77
C GLU A 162 19.56 -12.04 -3.33
N ARG A 163 19.79 -13.08 -2.53
CA ARG A 163 20.33 -12.92 -1.17
C ARG A 163 21.75 -12.34 -1.15
N GLN A 164 22.53 -12.57 -2.21
CA GLN A 164 23.93 -12.12 -2.30
C GLN A 164 24.09 -10.76 -3.01
N ASN A 165 23.16 -10.38 -3.87
CA ASN A 165 23.30 -9.21 -4.77
C ASN A 165 22.12 -8.22 -4.69
N VAL A 166 20.99 -8.61 -4.10
CA VAL A 166 19.86 -7.71 -3.82
C VAL A 166 19.89 -7.36 -2.34
N CYS A 167 20.75 -6.41 -1.99
CA CYS A 167 20.59 -5.68 -0.74
C CYS A 167 19.35 -4.79 -0.88
N PRO A 168 18.45 -4.71 0.12
CA PRO A 168 17.39 -3.71 0.15
C PRO A 168 18.01 -2.34 0.41
N LEU A 169 18.76 -1.76 -0.55
CA LEU A 169 19.59 -0.54 -0.45
C LEU A 169 19.63 0.09 0.96
N PRO A 170 20.25 -0.59 1.96
CA PRO A 170 20.20 -0.14 3.35
C PRO A 170 20.92 1.20 3.48
N TYR A 171 21.94 1.38 2.63
CA TYR A 171 22.76 2.58 2.58
C TYR A 171 21.96 3.87 2.45
N LEU A 172 20.92 3.95 1.61
CA LEU A 172 20.18 5.21 1.47
C LEU A 172 19.24 5.47 2.65
N ALA A 173 18.64 4.41 3.21
CA ALA A 173 17.82 4.51 4.41
C ALA A 173 18.67 4.87 5.64
N ASP A 174 19.84 4.25 5.78
CA ASP A 174 20.82 4.52 6.83
C ASP A 174 21.41 5.93 6.68
N GLN A 175 21.75 6.34 5.44
CA GLN A 175 22.20 7.71 5.16
C GLN A 175 21.14 8.74 5.53
N LEU A 176 19.87 8.49 5.17
CA LEU A 176 18.78 9.38 5.51
C LEU A 176 18.55 9.42 7.02
N SER A 177 18.56 8.25 7.70
CA SER A 177 18.42 8.16 9.15
C SER A 177 19.54 8.93 9.85
N ASN A 178 20.79 8.67 9.47
CA ASN A 178 21.96 9.36 10.01
C ASN A 178 21.90 10.88 9.76
N THR A 179 21.46 11.30 8.57
CA THR A 179 21.30 12.73 8.24
C THR A 179 20.21 13.37 9.08
N TYR A 180 19.10 12.65 9.30
CA TYR A 180 17.99 13.11 10.12
C TYR A 180 18.36 13.19 11.61
N ASP A 181 19.10 12.22 12.12
CA ASP A 181 19.63 12.23 13.49
C ASP A 181 20.59 13.40 13.69
N CYS A 182 21.49 13.67 12.73
CA CYS A 182 22.34 14.87 12.74
C CYS A 182 21.52 16.16 12.75
N TYR A 183 20.46 16.25 11.95
CA TYR A 183 19.55 17.39 11.95
C TYR A 183 18.87 17.58 13.31
N LEU A 184 18.36 16.52 13.92
CA LEU A 184 17.74 16.57 15.25
C LEU A 184 18.75 17.01 16.32
N GLU A 185 19.99 16.55 16.27
CA GLU A 185 21.05 16.99 17.19
C GLU A 185 21.37 18.49 17.03
N ILE A 186 21.37 19.02 15.81
CA ILE A 186 21.53 20.45 15.56
C ILE A 186 20.36 21.23 16.20
N ILE A 187 19.12 20.81 15.96
CA ILE A 187 17.93 21.45 16.57
C ILE A 187 18.02 21.42 18.10
N ARG A 188 18.35 20.26 18.69
CA ARG A 188 18.53 20.12 20.15
C ARG A 188 19.66 20.99 20.70
N ALA A 189 20.75 21.19 19.94
CA ALA A 189 21.83 22.08 20.33
C ALA A 189 21.38 23.55 20.33
N VAL A 190 20.65 23.97 19.30
CA VAL A 190 20.06 25.32 19.23
C VAL A 190 19.08 25.53 20.38
N ASP A 191 18.18 24.58 20.65
CA ASP A 191 17.23 24.66 21.75
C ASP A 191 17.93 24.78 23.11
N ARG A 192 19.05 24.07 23.32
CA ARG A 192 19.87 24.20 24.53
C ARG A 192 20.48 25.60 24.67
N ILE A 193 20.99 26.18 23.59
CA ILE A 193 21.54 27.54 23.61
C ILE A 193 20.43 28.53 23.97
N VAL A 194 19.27 28.45 23.29
CA VAL A 194 18.12 29.30 23.57
C VAL A 194 17.64 29.14 25.01
N ALA A 195 17.55 27.91 25.51
CA ALA A 195 17.19 27.63 26.90
C ALA A 195 18.17 28.27 27.89
N ASN A 196 19.47 28.17 27.64
CA ASN A 196 20.50 28.80 28.47
C ASN A 196 20.38 30.33 28.48
N GLU A 197 20.21 30.96 27.32
CA GLU A 197 20.00 32.42 27.20
C GLU A 197 18.72 32.89 27.91
N LEU A 198 17.69 32.04 27.93
CA LEU A 198 16.44 32.28 28.66
C LEU A 198 16.54 31.90 30.15
N GLY A 199 17.71 31.51 30.66
CA GLY A 199 17.91 31.13 32.06
C GLY A 199 17.24 29.81 32.47
N ARG A 200 16.88 28.96 31.50
CA ARG A 200 16.23 27.66 31.72
C ARG A 200 17.29 26.58 31.93
N ASN A 201 17.68 26.37 33.19
CA ASN A 201 18.60 25.29 33.57
C ASN A 201 17.99 23.89 33.33
N GLN A 202 18.79 22.84 33.50
CA GLN A 202 18.36 21.45 33.19
C GLN A 202 17.21 20.93 34.07
N THR A 203 16.93 21.57 35.19
CA THR A 203 15.80 21.27 36.08
C THR A 203 14.61 22.19 35.85
N TRP A 204 14.74 23.23 35.01
CA TRP A 204 13.75 24.27 34.82
C TRP A 204 12.41 23.69 34.37
N GLU A 205 12.43 22.72 33.45
CA GLU A 205 11.19 22.05 33.03
C GLU A 205 10.50 21.33 34.18
N ARG A 206 11.24 20.60 35.03
CA ARG A 206 10.66 19.91 36.20
C ARG A 206 10.07 20.88 37.21
N GLN A 207 10.60 22.09 37.29
CA GLN A 207 10.18 23.13 38.24
C GLN A 207 9.03 23.99 37.71
N ASN A 208 8.92 24.16 36.38
CA ASN A 208 8.04 25.18 35.78
C ASN A 208 7.04 24.61 34.77
N VAL A 209 7.21 23.37 34.31
CA VAL A 209 6.29 22.73 33.38
C VAL A 209 5.53 21.64 34.11
N CYS A 210 4.22 21.77 34.15
CA CYS A 210 3.36 20.72 34.67
C CYS A 210 3.56 19.45 33.82
N PRO A 211 3.82 18.27 34.42
CA PRO A 211 3.74 17.02 33.67
C PRO A 211 2.35 16.92 33.04
N PRO A 212 2.20 16.24 31.88
CA PRO A 212 0.89 15.98 31.31
C PRO A 212 0.09 15.14 32.31
N CYS A 213 -0.67 15.82 33.17
CA CYS A 213 -1.45 15.24 34.24
C CYS A 213 -2.91 15.62 34.05
N LEU A 214 -3.79 14.87 34.70
CA LEU A 214 -5.23 15.09 34.68
C LEU A 214 -5.69 15.99 35.84
N TYR A 215 -4.80 16.83 36.37
CA TYR A 215 -5.10 17.70 37.49
C TYR A 215 -5.97 18.87 37.02
N GLU A 216 -7.18 19.00 37.59
CA GLU A 216 -8.12 20.08 37.27
C GLU A 216 -7.92 21.24 38.25
N VAL A 217 -7.78 22.45 37.73
CA VAL A 217 -7.61 23.66 38.55
C VAL A 217 -8.96 24.15 39.08
N GLU A 218 -8.97 24.81 40.26
CA GLU A 218 -10.20 25.42 40.76
C GLU A 218 -10.76 26.43 39.74
N ASN A 219 -12.02 26.24 39.35
CA ASN A 219 -12.74 26.99 38.31
C ASN A 219 -12.31 26.72 36.85
N GLU A 220 -11.63 25.60 36.59
CA GLU A 220 -11.37 25.18 35.21
C GLU A 220 -12.68 24.92 34.45
N THR A 221 -12.77 25.41 33.21
CA THR A 221 -13.97 25.24 32.38
C THR A 221 -14.08 23.77 31.95
N LYS A 222 -15.18 23.10 32.33
CA LYS A 222 -15.40 21.70 31.97
C LYS A 222 -15.43 21.50 30.46
N LEU A 223 -14.41 20.82 29.94
CA LEU A 223 -14.35 20.41 28.54
C LEU A 223 -15.30 19.24 28.28
N LYS A 224 -15.93 19.21 27.09
CA LYS A 224 -16.80 18.10 26.65
C LYS A 224 -16.03 16.77 26.58
N PHE A 225 -14.76 16.82 26.18
CA PHE A 225 -13.83 15.70 26.17
C PHE A 225 -12.63 16.07 27.03
N ARG A 226 -12.33 15.26 28.06
CA ARG A 226 -11.35 15.59 29.12
C ARG A 226 -9.91 15.18 28.79
N LEU A 227 -9.72 14.33 27.79
CA LEU A 227 -8.42 13.82 27.40
C LEU A 227 -8.44 13.46 25.91
N LEU A 228 -7.39 13.85 25.19
CA LEU A 228 -7.08 13.34 23.86
C LEU A 228 -5.85 12.44 23.98
N ALA A 229 -6.06 11.13 24.00
CA ALA A 229 -4.97 10.17 24.00
C ALA A 229 -4.59 9.84 22.55
N ALA A 230 -3.38 10.23 22.14
CA ALA A 230 -2.77 9.79 20.89
C ALA A 230 -1.67 8.80 21.22
N MET A 231 -1.96 7.50 21.05
CA MET A 231 -0.94 6.47 21.12
C MET A 231 -0.38 6.29 19.73
N ASP A 232 0.92 6.56 19.54
CA ASP A 232 1.64 5.99 18.41
C ASP A 232 1.71 4.49 18.65
N GLY A 233 0.70 3.80 18.15
CA GLY A 233 0.73 2.37 18.04
C GLY A 233 1.84 2.03 17.08
N ASN A 234 3.05 1.82 17.60
CA ASN A 234 4.12 1.07 16.95
C ASN A 234 3.69 -0.42 16.79
N ASN A 235 2.48 -0.61 16.24
CA ASN A 235 1.80 -1.84 15.91
C ASN A 235 2.25 -2.36 14.55
N SER A 236 2.99 -1.57 13.76
CA SER A 236 3.58 -1.99 12.49
C SER A 236 4.57 -3.14 12.68
N LEU A 237 5.31 -3.17 13.80
CA LEU A 237 6.24 -4.27 14.13
C LEU A 237 5.56 -5.50 14.76
N LYS A 238 4.40 -5.34 15.42
CA LYS A 238 3.69 -6.43 16.11
C LYS A 238 2.94 -7.38 15.17
N LEU A 239 2.78 -7.03 13.89
CA LEU A 239 2.05 -7.84 12.89
C LEU A 239 2.95 -8.50 11.83
N ILE A 240 4.27 -8.36 11.94
CA ILE A 240 5.22 -9.03 11.03
C ILE A 240 5.54 -10.41 11.62
N ASP A 241 5.03 -11.46 10.96
CA ASP A 241 5.36 -12.86 11.24
C ASP A 241 6.89 -13.03 11.34
N SER A 242 7.34 -13.82 12.32
CA SER A 242 8.75 -14.14 12.55
C SER A 242 9.48 -14.65 11.29
N ALA A 243 8.77 -15.27 10.35
CA ALA A 243 9.31 -15.70 9.06
C ALA A 243 9.77 -14.54 8.17
N PHE A 244 9.25 -13.31 8.36
CA PHE A 244 9.66 -12.10 7.65
C PHE A 244 10.57 -11.18 8.48
N ARG A 245 10.84 -11.52 9.75
CA ARG A 245 11.85 -10.86 10.60
C ARG A 245 13.23 -11.49 10.38
N ALA A 246 13.69 -11.56 9.13
CA ALA A 246 15.05 -11.99 8.85
C ALA A 246 16.02 -10.88 9.28
N GLY A 247 16.76 -11.09 10.38
CA GLY A 247 17.75 -10.15 10.91
C GLY A 247 18.09 -10.43 12.38
N SER A 248 19.21 -9.90 12.86
CA SER A 248 19.47 -9.83 14.30
C SER A 248 18.52 -8.82 14.95
N VAL A 249 18.11 -9.08 16.19
CA VAL A 249 17.37 -8.10 17.00
C VAL A 249 18.25 -6.86 17.11
N HIS A 250 17.80 -5.74 16.54
CA HIS A 250 18.46 -4.47 16.73
C HIS A 250 17.99 -3.89 18.05
N THR A 251 18.86 -3.93 19.06
CA THR A 251 18.60 -3.26 20.34
C THR A 251 18.51 -1.77 20.07
N ASP A 252 17.42 -1.13 20.50
CA ASP A 252 17.29 0.32 20.44
C ASP A 252 18.34 0.94 21.37
N THR A 253 19.43 1.45 20.79
CA THR A 253 20.52 2.10 21.54
C THR A 253 20.28 3.59 21.74
N ARG A 254 19.14 4.13 21.27
CA ARG A 254 18.84 5.56 21.40
C ARG A 254 18.67 5.91 22.87
N SER A 255 19.53 6.79 23.36
CA SER A 255 19.39 7.44 24.66
C SER A 255 18.72 8.80 24.48
N SER A 256 17.78 9.12 25.37
CA SER A 256 17.15 10.45 25.41
C SER A 256 17.81 11.27 26.51
N THR A 257 18.15 12.51 26.20
CA THR A 257 18.61 13.50 27.19
C THR A 257 17.46 14.27 27.82
N SER A 258 16.21 13.94 27.44
CA SER A 258 15.02 14.56 28.02
C SER A 258 14.93 14.27 29.52
N GLY A 259 14.73 15.31 30.32
CA GLY A 259 14.49 15.18 31.76
C GLY A 259 13.18 14.47 32.13
N ARG A 260 12.35 14.14 31.12
CA ARG A 260 11.10 13.36 31.23
C ARG A 260 11.27 11.90 30.82
N TRP A 261 12.45 11.50 30.36
CA TRP A 261 12.74 10.10 30.07
C TRP A 261 12.95 9.34 31.39
N ILE A 262 12.20 8.26 31.58
CA ILE A 262 12.32 7.38 32.75
C ILE A 262 13.12 6.17 32.31
N LEU A 263 14.13 5.77 33.09
CA LEU A 263 14.98 4.64 32.73
C LEU A 263 14.19 3.33 32.81
N PRO A 264 14.49 2.32 31.96
CA PRO A 264 13.83 1.02 32.02
C PRO A 264 13.83 0.41 33.42
N ASP A 265 14.97 0.48 34.11
CA ASP A 265 15.12 -0.02 35.48
C ASP A 265 14.18 0.68 36.49
N GLU A 266 13.84 1.96 36.26
CA GLU A 266 12.89 2.73 37.09
C GLU A 266 11.43 2.43 36.76
N VAL A 267 11.14 1.97 35.54
CA VAL A 267 9.78 1.53 35.14
C VAL A 267 9.54 0.08 35.56
N ASP A 268 10.55 -0.77 35.44
CA ASP A 268 10.46 -2.22 35.67
C ASP A 268 10.15 -2.58 37.13
N ILE A 269 10.35 -1.67 38.08
CA ILE A 269 9.89 -1.84 39.48
C ILE A 269 8.36 -1.97 39.57
N PHE A 270 7.63 -1.39 38.61
CA PHE A 270 6.17 -1.38 38.56
C PHE A 270 5.59 -2.49 37.67
N LYS A 271 6.42 -3.36 37.07
CA LYS A 271 5.98 -4.34 36.06
C LYS A 271 4.93 -5.33 36.58
N ASP A 272 4.92 -5.57 37.89
CA ASP A 272 4.03 -6.53 38.56
C ASP A 272 2.89 -5.83 39.35
N GLU A 273 2.74 -4.50 39.26
CA GLU A 273 1.75 -3.75 40.04
C GLU A 273 0.33 -3.79 39.47
N VAL A 274 0.16 -4.14 38.19
CA VAL A 274 -1.17 -4.22 37.56
C VAL A 274 -1.66 -5.67 37.60
N LYS A 275 -2.66 -5.93 38.46
CA LYS A 275 -3.44 -7.17 38.45
C LYS A 275 -4.58 -7.15 37.43
#